data_AF-A0A225UXI3-F1
#
_entry.id   AF-A0A225UXI3-F1
#
_cell.length_a   1.000
_cell.length_b   1.000
_cell.length_c   1.000
_cell.angle_alpha   90.00
_cell.angle_beta   90.00
_cell.angle_gamma   90.00
#
_symmetry.space_group_name_H-M   'P 1'
#
loop_
_entity.id
_entity.type
_entity.pdbx_description
1 polymer ?
#
loop_
_entity_poly.entity_id
_entity_poly.type
_entity_poly.pdbx_seq_one_letter_code
_entity_poly.pdbx_strand_id
1 'polypeptide(L)'
;MRKKPGTATALDKKVEVAISKIQSGIPLKSLNDANPKLEKVVTNLKASGKFKNVDESQVVKVTGDVVTEVTKKYTPWSFIKDALIISMGIVFFAAVAATLITFVAFLAS
;
A
#
# COMPACT_ATOMS: atom_id res chain seq x y z
N MET A 1 -3.41 -25.24 19.98
CA MET A 1 -3.76 -23.83 19.70
C MET A 1 -2.51 -23.05 19.33
N ARG A 2 -2.42 -22.46 18.12
CA ARG A 2 -1.68 -21.22 17.83
C ARG A 2 -2.00 -20.74 16.39
N LYS A 3 -2.90 -19.75 16.36
CA LYS A 3 -3.31 -18.77 15.33
C LYS A 3 -2.93 -19.03 13.87
N LYS A 4 -3.96 -19.15 13.02
CA LYS A 4 -3.94 -19.04 11.55
C LYS A 4 -3.34 -17.67 11.14
N PRO A 5 -2.11 -17.57 10.61
CA PRO A 5 -1.59 -16.32 10.09
C PRO A 5 -2.01 -16.27 8.62
N GLY A 6 -3.23 -15.79 8.34
CA GLY A 6 -3.85 -16.13 7.06
C GLY A 6 -4.94 -15.18 6.58
N THR A 7 -4.79 -13.88 6.82
CA THR A 7 -5.46 -12.85 6.01
C THR A 7 -4.53 -12.28 4.94
N ALA A 8 -3.41 -12.95 4.67
CA ALA A 8 -2.30 -12.47 3.83
C ALA A 8 -1.95 -13.47 2.69
N THR A 9 -2.91 -13.76 1.81
CA THR A 9 -2.64 -14.39 0.50
C THR A 9 -3.46 -13.73 -0.60
N ALA A 10 -4.73 -13.44 -0.35
CA ALA A 10 -5.57 -12.69 -1.29
C ALA A 10 -5.18 -11.21 -1.37
N LEU A 11 -4.84 -10.59 -0.24
CA LEU A 11 -4.41 -9.19 -0.20
C LEU A 11 -3.05 -9.02 -0.88
N ASP A 12 -2.09 -9.89 -0.58
CA ASP A 12 -0.74 -9.84 -1.15
C ASP A 12 -0.77 -9.97 -2.66
N LYS A 13 -1.53 -10.94 -3.20
CA LYS A 13 -1.73 -11.07 -4.65
C LYS A 13 -2.29 -9.81 -5.29
N LYS A 14 -3.23 -9.12 -4.61
CA LYS A 14 -3.78 -7.86 -5.12
C LYS A 14 -2.74 -6.74 -5.10
N VAL A 15 -1.89 -6.69 -4.08
CA VAL A 15 -0.79 -5.72 -4.01
C VAL A 15 0.27 -6.01 -5.08
N GLU A 16 0.67 -7.27 -5.26
CA GLU A 16 1.59 -7.67 -6.33
C GLU A 16 1.05 -7.28 -7.71
N VAL A 17 -0.24 -7.53 -7.98
CA VAL A 17 -0.88 -7.07 -9.23
C VAL A 17 -0.85 -5.55 -9.34
N ALA A 18 -1.09 -4.81 -8.25
CA ALA A 18 -1.01 -3.36 -8.25
C ALA A 18 0.42 -2.88 -8.56
N ILE A 19 1.43 -3.49 -7.96
CA ILE A 19 2.86 -3.20 -8.21
C ILE A 19 3.20 -3.48 -9.68
N SER A 20 2.79 -4.62 -10.23
CA SER A 20 3.03 -4.96 -11.63
C SER A 20 2.40 -3.94 -12.59
N LYS A 21 1.18 -3.47 -12.30
CA LYS A 21 0.53 -2.40 -13.07
C LYS A 21 1.28 -1.08 -12.99
N ILE A 22 1.88 -0.80 -11.83
CA ILE A 22 2.73 0.38 -11.67
C ILE A 22 3.97 0.26 -12.56
N GLN A 23 4.67 -0.87 -12.46
CA GLN A 23 5.86 -1.15 -13.27
C GLN A 23 5.57 -1.12 -14.78
N SER A 24 4.36 -1.51 -15.21
CA SER A 24 4.00 -1.64 -16.62
C SER A 24 3.38 -0.40 -17.26
N GLY A 25 3.10 0.68 -16.52
CA GLY A 25 2.44 1.84 -17.15
C GLY A 25 1.94 2.97 -16.26
N ILE A 26 1.96 2.85 -14.92
CA ILE A 26 1.60 3.99 -14.05
C ILE A 26 2.87 4.76 -13.66
N PRO A 27 2.97 6.06 -14.00
CA PRO A 27 4.15 6.86 -13.65
C PRO A 27 4.37 6.92 -12.14
N LEU A 28 5.63 6.77 -11.70
CA LEU A 28 5.99 6.88 -10.27
C LEU A 28 5.61 8.22 -9.64
N LYS A 29 5.62 9.31 -10.42
CA LYS A 29 5.16 10.64 -9.96
C LYS A 29 3.70 10.63 -9.49
N SER A 30 2.88 9.73 -10.03
CA SER A 30 1.50 9.55 -9.59
C SER A 30 1.43 8.96 -8.18
N LEU A 31 2.46 8.23 -7.74
CA LEU A 31 2.48 7.48 -6.49
C LEU A 31 3.33 8.17 -5.42
N ASN A 32 3.77 9.40 -5.69
CA ASN A 32 4.53 10.18 -4.72
C ASN A 32 3.67 10.55 -3.51
N ASP A 33 4.29 10.67 -2.35
CA ASP A 33 3.62 11.08 -1.11
C ASP A 33 2.98 12.48 -1.22
N ALA A 34 3.61 13.39 -1.97
CA ALA A 34 3.06 14.70 -2.26
C ALA A 34 1.93 14.69 -3.32
N ASN A 35 1.40 13.52 -3.72
CA ASN A 35 0.36 13.45 -4.74
C ASN A 35 -1.04 13.67 -4.14
N PRO A 36 -1.78 14.71 -4.55
CA PRO A 36 -3.10 15.00 -3.99
C PRO A 36 -4.15 13.91 -4.28
N LYS A 37 -3.98 13.12 -5.36
CA LYS A 37 -4.85 11.96 -5.62
C LYS A 37 -4.58 10.83 -4.62
N LEU A 38 -3.31 10.62 -4.26
CA LEU A 38 -2.92 9.58 -3.29
C LEU A 38 -3.44 9.95 -1.90
N GLU A 39 -3.22 11.20 -1.49
CA GLU A 39 -3.79 11.76 -0.25
C GLU A 39 -5.31 11.56 -0.22
N LYS A 40 -6.02 11.94 -1.29
CA LYS A 40 -7.47 11.75 -1.39
C LYS A 40 -7.89 10.28 -1.22
N VAL A 41 -7.15 9.33 -1.78
CA VAL A 41 -7.44 7.90 -1.61
C VAL A 41 -7.27 7.48 -0.14
N VAL A 42 -6.19 7.91 0.51
CA VAL A 42 -5.96 7.61 1.94
C VAL A 42 -7.06 8.21 2.81
N THR A 43 -7.42 9.48 2.58
CA THR A 43 -8.50 10.15 3.29
C THR A 43 -9.84 9.44 3.11
N ASN A 44 -10.18 9.01 1.89
CA ASN A 44 -11.40 8.25 1.64
C ASN A 44 -11.38 6.89 2.35
N LEU A 45 -10.22 6.22 2.39
CA LEU A 45 -10.07 4.94 3.09
C LEU A 45 -10.25 5.10 4.59
N LYS A 46 -9.72 6.15 5.21
CA LYS A 46 -9.96 6.45 6.63
C LYS A 46 -11.41 6.81 6.90
N ALA A 47 -12.01 7.67 6.07
CA ALA A 47 -13.41 8.07 6.17
C ALA A 47 -14.37 6.88 6.06
N SER A 48 -14.01 5.86 5.27
CA SER A 48 -14.76 4.60 5.19
C SER A 48 -14.72 3.75 6.47
N GLY A 49 -14.04 4.21 7.52
CA GLY A 49 -13.94 3.54 8.82
C GLY A 49 -13.00 2.34 8.83
N LYS A 50 -12.31 2.05 7.72
CA LYS A 50 -11.42 0.88 7.59
C LYS A 50 -10.16 0.98 8.45
N PHE A 51 -9.65 2.19 8.68
CA PHE A 51 -8.39 2.42 9.39
C PHE A 51 -8.49 3.61 10.35
N LYS A 52 -9.30 3.50 11.41
CA LYS A 52 -9.59 4.61 12.34
C LYS A 52 -8.37 5.12 13.13
N ASN A 53 -7.40 4.24 13.41
CA ASN A 53 -6.25 4.55 14.29
C ASN A 53 -4.93 4.68 13.52
N VAL A 54 -4.98 4.91 12.21
CA VAL A 54 -3.78 5.02 11.38
C VAL A 54 -3.55 6.48 10.99
N ASP A 55 -2.29 6.92 11.09
CA ASP A 55 -1.86 8.23 10.63
C ASP A 55 -1.85 8.27 9.10
N GLU A 56 -2.66 9.16 8.52
CA GLU A 56 -2.81 9.28 7.06
C GLU A 56 -1.55 9.77 6.39
N SER A 57 -0.85 10.74 7.02
CA SER A 57 0.38 11.30 6.48
C SER A 57 1.46 10.21 6.43
N GLN A 58 1.56 9.39 7.47
CA GLN A 58 2.46 8.24 7.45
C GLN A 58 2.08 7.21 6.39
N VAL A 59 0.79 6.89 6.21
CA VAL A 59 0.36 5.93 5.17
C VAL A 59 0.68 6.43 3.78
N VAL A 60 0.39 7.71 3.49
CA VAL A 60 0.70 8.33 2.20
C VAL A 60 2.20 8.26 1.92
N LYS A 61 3.02 8.67 2.90
CA LYS A 61 4.48 8.66 2.80
C LYS A 61 5.04 7.25 2.58
N VAL A 62 4.70 6.32 3.47
CA VAL A 62 5.18 4.95 3.38
C VAL A 62 4.69 4.27 2.10
N THR A 63 3.47 4.57 1.64
CA THR A 63 2.99 4.02 0.36
C THR A 63 3.88 4.48 -0.81
N GLY A 64 4.26 5.76 -0.86
CA GLY A 64 5.17 6.27 -1.88
C GLY A 64 6.57 5.65 -1.82
N ASP A 65 7.11 5.48 -0.60
CA ASP A 65 8.40 4.83 -0.37
C ASP A 65 8.36 3.35 -0.79
N VAL A 66 7.33 2.62 -0.38
CA VAL A 66 7.12 1.20 -0.73
C VAL A 66 7.10 1.02 -2.23
N VAL A 67 6.34 1.84 -2.96
CA VAL A 67 6.30 1.79 -4.43
C VAL A 67 7.68 2.04 -4.99
N THR A 68 8.38 3.07 -4.51
CA THR A 68 9.72 3.40 -5.00
C THR A 68 10.69 2.24 -4.78
N GLU A 69 10.63 1.57 -3.63
CA GLU A 69 11.49 0.45 -3.28
C GLU A 69 11.21 -0.79 -4.16
N VAL A 70 9.94 -1.17 -4.32
CA VAL A 70 9.56 -2.34 -5.14
C VAL A 70 9.69 -2.10 -6.65
N THR A 71 9.64 -0.85 -7.11
CA THR A 71 9.72 -0.51 -8.54
C THR A 71 11.12 -0.15 -9.01
N LYS A 72 11.86 0.68 -8.26
CA LYS A 72 13.19 1.15 -8.68
C LYS A 72 14.31 0.23 -8.19
N LYS A 73 14.21 -0.24 -6.94
CA LYS A 73 15.26 -1.08 -6.32
C LYS A 73 14.97 -2.57 -6.44
N TYR A 74 13.83 -2.93 -7.03
CA TYR A 74 13.40 -4.31 -7.24
C TYR A 74 13.37 -5.15 -5.96
N THR A 75 13.11 -4.50 -4.81
CA THR A 75 13.00 -5.23 -3.55
C THR A 75 11.73 -6.09 -3.57
N PRO A 76 11.82 -7.39 -3.21
CA PRO A 76 10.65 -8.25 -3.19
C PRO A 76 9.56 -7.72 -2.25
N TRP A 77 8.29 -7.75 -2.70
CA TRP A 77 7.14 -7.33 -1.89
C TRP A 77 7.08 -8.05 -0.54
N SER A 78 7.43 -9.34 -0.50
CA SER A 78 7.48 -10.12 0.74
C SER A 78 8.38 -9.49 1.80
N PHE A 79 9.56 -9.00 1.40
CA PHE A 79 10.50 -8.35 2.31
C PHE A 79 9.93 -7.03 2.85
N ILE A 80 9.34 -6.22 1.98
CA ILE A 80 8.72 -4.95 2.34
C ILE A 80 7.55 -5.18 3.30
N LYS A 81 6.69 -6.14 2.99
CA LYS A 81 5.57 -6.55 3.84
C LYS A 81 6.05 -6.94 5.24
N ASP A 82 7.04 -7.82 5.34
CA ASP A 82 7.53 -8.30 6.64
C ASP A 82 8.12 -7.14 7.44
N ALA A 83 8.89 -6.25 6.79
CA ALA A 83 9.41 -5.04 7.42
C ALA A 83 8.31 -4.11 7.94
N LEU A 84 7.26 -3.86 7.15
CA LEU A 84 6.11 -3.04 7.58
C LEU A 84 5.37 -3.66 8.76
N ILE A 85 5.12 -4.97 8.72
CA ILE A 85 4.40 -5.67 9.80
C ILE A 85 5.22 -5.64 11.10
N ILE A 86 6.53 -5.83 11.03
CA ILE A 86 7.41 -5.82 12.21
C ILE A 86 7.54 -4.41 12.80
N SER A 87 7.74 -3.39 11.95
CA SER A 87 8.02 -2.03 12.40
C SER A 87 6.77 -1.23 12.79
N MET A 88 5.68 -1.37 12.04
CA MET A 88 4.48 -0.54 12.17
C MET A 88 3.20 -1.34 12.46
N GLY A 89 3.28 -2.67 12.43
CA GLY A 89 2.17 -3.55 12.74
C GLY A 89 1.23 -3.85 11.57
N ILE A 90 0.39 -4.86 11.76
CA ILE A 90 -0.47 -5.42 10.71
C ILE A 90 -1.57 -4.46 10.24
N VAL A 91 -2.04 -3.55 11.11
CA VAL A 91 -3.08 -2.56 10.77
C VAL A 91 -2.52 -1.51 9.81
N PHE A 92 -1.29 -1.02 10.07
CA PHE A 92 -0.62 -0.07 9.21
C PHE A 92 -0.30 -0.70 7.84
N PHE A 93 0.23 -1.92 7.84
CA PHE A 93 0.40 -2.71 6.62
C PHE A 93 -0.89 -2.80 5.80
N ALA A 94 -2.02 -3.13 6.43
CA ALA A 94 -3.29 -3.24 5.73
C ALA A 94 -3.74 -1.91 5.12
N ALA A 95 -3.44 -0.77 5.76
CA ALA A 95 -3.71 0.56 5.24
C ALA A 95 -2.86 0.87 4.00
N VAL A 96 -1.56 0.57 4.03
CA VAL A 96 -0.66 0.73 2.86
C VAL A 96 -1.10 -0.17 1.71
N ALA A 97 -1.39 -1.44 1.99
CA ALA A 97 -1.86 -2.39 0.99
C ALA A 97 -3.19 -1.95 0.35
N ALA A 98 -4.17 -1.51 1.16
CA ALA A 98 -5.44 -1.00 0.66
C ALA A 98 -5.24 0.26 -0.19
N THR A 99 -4.37 1.17 0.25
CA THR A 99 -4.04 2.40 -0.48
C THR A 99 -3.47 2.09 -1.85
N LEU A 100 -2.48 1.20 -1.95
CA LEU A 100 -1.89 0.78 -3.23
C LEU A 100 -2.94 0.23 -4.20
N ILE A 101 -3.77 -0.69 -3.72
CA ILE A 101 -4.78 -1.35 -4.55
C ILE A 101 -5.81 -0.34 -5.06
N THR A 102 -6.36 0.49 -4.15
CA THR A 102 -7.39 1.46 -4.50
C THR A 102 -6.84 2.57 -5.37
N PHE A 103 -5.61 3.02 -5.12
CA PHE A 103 -4.99 4.07 -5.90
C PHE A 103 -4.71 3.63 -7.34
N VAL A 104 -4.16 2.42 -7.54
CA VAL A 104 -3.96 1.87 -8.88
C VAL A 104 -5.30 1.68 -9.62
N ALA A 105 -6.34 1.22 -8.93
CA ALA A 105 -7.67 1.13 -9.53
C ALA A 105 -8.21 2.50 -9.93
N PHE A 106 -8.02 3.52 -9.10
CA PHE A 106 -8.43 4.90 -9.36
C PHE A 106 -7.70 5.53 -10.55
N LEU A 107 -6.44 5.16 -10.80
CA LEU A 107 -5.69 5.65 -11.97
C LEU A 107 -5.97 4.89 -13.26
N ALA A 108 -6.46 3.65 -13.16
CA ALA A 108 -6.81 2.81 -14.30
C ALA A 108 -8.28 3.00 -14.76
N SER A 109 -9.06 3.81 -14.04
CA SER A 109 -10.45 4.18 -14.37
C SER A 109 -10.49 5.53 -15.08
#